data_AF-A0A962BT68-F1
#
_entry.id   AF-A0A962BT68-F1
#
_cell.length_a   1.000
_cell.length_b   1.000
_cell.length_c   1.000
_cell.angle_alpha   90.00
_cell.angle_beta   90.00
_cell.angle_gamma   90.00
#
_symmetry.space_group_name_H-M   'P 1'
#
loop_
_entity.id
_entity.type
_entity.pdbx_description
1 polymer ?
#
loop_
_entity_poly.entity_id
_entity_poly.type
_entity_poly.pdbx_seq_one_letter_code
_entity_poly.pdbx_strand_id
1 'polypeptide(L)'
;GIEFIGHVAQKKLARTVVVASALEPALLNTVQTMARAYGLRVLAAVEKPMTTQKLADALSLFDTAVDAPTDDADEEITAADVLEGMDRDEFVPFFQPQVELANGRVVGVEALARWRRPDGGVVRPVHFINVAEREGLIDRMTERVLEKACAWKVRWARDGLHLKISVNVSMLNLGDVSAADRYQNIVQSHGVDPHDVVLEITESSVMGEAASALNVLARLRLKGFGLS
;
A
#
# COMPACT_ATOMS: atom_id res chain seq x y z
N GLY A 1 22.85 -16.37 -14.39
CA GLY A 1 22.57 -16.01 -12.98
C GLY A 1 21.36 -15.11 -12.90
N ILE A 2 21.52 -13.82 -13.20
CA ILE A 2 20.44 -12.82 -13.15
C ILE A 2 19.32 -13.13 -14.16
N GLU A 3 19.68 -13.45 -15.41
CA GLU A 3 18.70 -13.85 -16.43
C GLU A 3 17.89 -15.10 -16.03
N PHE A 4 18.54 -16.04 -15.32
CA PHE A 4 17.88 -17.22 -14.77
C PHE A 4 16.89 -16.87 -13.66
N ILE A 5 17.18 -15.88 -12.81
CA ILE A 5 16.23 -15.37 -11.80
C ILE A 5 14.99 -14.79 -12.49
N GLY A 6 15.18 -14.00 -13.55
CA GLY A 6 14.07 -13.48 -14.35
C GLY A 6 13.21 -14.59 -14.96
N HIS A 7 13.84 -15.63 -15.51
CA HIS A 7 13.13 -16.78 -16.10
C HIS A 7 12.39 -17.63 -15.06
N VAL A 8 13.01 -17.86 -13.89
CA VAL A 8 12.38 -18.56 -12.76
C VAL A 8 11.12 -17.83 -12.30
N ALA A 9 11.18 -16.49 -12.25
CA ALA A 9 10.04 -15.67 -11.88
C ALA A 9 8.93 -15.69 -12.94
N GLN A 10 9.27 -15.41 -14.21
CA GLN A 10 8.31 -15.37 -15.32
C GLN A 10 7.59 -16.71 -15.53
N LYS A 11 8.31 -17.83 -15.33
CA LYS A 11 7.74 -19.18 -15.43
C LYS A 11 7.15 -19.71 -14.11
N LYS A 12 7.11 -18.89 -13.05
CA LYS A 12 6.61 -19.25 -11.72
C LYS A 12 7.24 -20.55 -11.16
N LEU A 13 8.52 -20.80 -11.45
CA LEU A 13 9.21 -22.05 -11.08
C LEU A 13 9.63 -22.09 -9.60
N ALA A 14 9.75 -20.93 -8.96
CA ALA A 14 9.98 -20.82 -7.53
C ALA A 14 9.34 -19.53 -7.01
N ARG A 15 8.87 -19.55 -5.76
CA ARG A 15 8.36 -18.35 -5.07
C ARG A 15 9.42 -17.65 -4.24
N THR A 16 10.43 -18.42 -3.81
CA THR A 16 11.43 -17.99 -2.84
C THR A 16 12.82 -18.41 -3.31
N VAL A 17 13.80 -17.50 -3.19
CA VAL A 17 15.17 -17.72 -3.62
C VAL A 17 16.17 -17.27 -2.57
N VAL A 18 17.31 -17.97 -2.51
CA VAL A 18 18.52 -17.56 -1.80
C VAL A 18 19.56 -17.22 -2.87
N VAL A 19 20.14 -16.03 -2.81
CA VAL A 19 21.13 -15.58 -3.80
C VAL A 19 22.53 -15.85 -3.27
N ALA A 20 23.17 -16.91 -3.75
CA ALA A 20 24.56 -17.22 -3.39
C ALA A 20 25.54 -16.55 -4.37
N SER A 21 26.31 -15.56 -3.90
CA SER A 21 27.19 -14.77 -4.77
C SER A 21 28.58 -14.52 -4.19
N ALA A 22 29.54 -14.25 -5.07
CA ALA A 22 30.85 -13.70 -4.72
C ALA A 22 30.99 -12.23 -5.18
N LEU A 23 29.86 -11.60 -5.51
CA LEU A 23 29.81 -10.21 -5.97
C LEU A 23 29.92 -9.24 -4.78
N GLU A 24 30.40 -8.03 -5.05
CA GLU A 24 30.41 -6.93 -4.10
C GLU A 24 29.00 -6.61 -3.58
N PRO A 25 28.86 -6.12 -2.32
CA PRO A 25 27.56 -5.84 -1.70
C PRO A 25 26.62 -4.95 -2.53
N ALA A 26 27.17 -3.97 -3.27
CA ALA A 26 26.39 -3.08 -4.12
C ALA A 26 25.69 -3.82 -5.27
N LEU A 27 26.36 -4.77 -5.92
CA LEU A 27 25.78 -5.58 -6.99
C LEU A 27 24.79 -6.61 -6.44
N LEU A 28 25.05 -7.16 -5.25
CA LEU A 28 24.11 -8.04 -4.56
C LEU A 28 22.77 -7.35 -4.29
N ASN A 29 22.79 -6.11 -3.80
CA ASN A 29 21.57 -5.33 -3.59
C ASN A 29 20.78 -5.15 -4.90
N THR A 30 21.45 -4.84 -6.01
CA THR A 30 20.79 -4.72 -7.32
C THR A 30 20.11 -6.03 -7.74
N VAL A 31 20.77 -7.17 -7.54
CA VAL A 31 20.19 -8.49 -7.85
C VAL A 31 18.99 -8.80 -6.96
N GLN A 32 19.04 -8.47 -5.67
CA GLN A 32 17.92 -8.64 -4.76
C GLN A 32 16.73 -7.76 -5.14
N THR A 33 16.98 -6.49 -5.48
CA THR A 33 15.95 -5.55 -5.94
C THR A 33 15.28 -6.04 -7.22
N MET A 34 16.06 -6.49 -8.21
CA MET A 34 15.49 -7.06 -9.44
C MET A 34 14.68 -8.33 -9.17
N ALA A 35 15.18 -9.26 -8.37
CA ALA A 35 14.45 -10.48 -8.03
C ALA A 35 13.10 -10.18 -7.36
N ARG A 36 13.07 -9.20 -6.44
CA ARG A 36 11.83 -8.72 -5.80
C ARG A 36 10.88 -8.05 -6.81
N ALA A 37 11.41 -7.24 -7.73
CA ALA A 37 10.61 -6.62 -8.79
C ALA A 37 9.98 -7.66 -9.74
N TYR A 38 10.62 -8.82 -9.92
CA TYR A 38 10.05 -9.96 -10.63
C TYR A 38 9.07 -10.80 -9.79
N GLY A 39 8.78 -10.41 -8.54
CA GLY A 39 7.85 -11.13 -7.66
C GLY A 39 8.46 -12.31 -6.89
N LEU A 40 9.79 -12.45 -6.88
CA LEU A 40 10.45 -13.47 -6.08
C LEU A 40 10.71 -12.95 -4.66
N ARG A 41 10.43 -13.79 -3.67
CA ARG A 41 10.85 -13.57 -2.29
C ARG A 41 12.33 -13.91 -2.15
N VAL A 42 13.17 -12.93 -1.85
CA VAL A 42 14.60 -13.17 -1.59
C VAL A 42 14.83 -13.31 -0.09
N LEU A 43 15.13 -14.51 0.40
CA LEU A 43 15.35 -14.79 1.84
C LEU A 43 16.66 -14.19 2.35
N ALA A 44 17.73 -14.41 1.60
CA ALA A 44 19.07 -13.95 1.96
C ALA A 44 19.95 -13.85 0.70
N ALA A 45 20.97 -13.00 0.78
CA ALA A 45 22.16 -13.14 -0.04
C ALA A 45 23.24 -13.84 0.80
N VAL A 46 23.82 -14.91 0.29
CA VAL A 46 24.87 -15.66 0.98
C VAL A 46 26.17 -15.51 0.23
N GLU A 47 27.16 -14.91 0.89
CA GLU A 47 28.50 -14.77 0.33
C GLU A 47 29.19 -16.14 0.26
N LYS A 48 29.81 -16.43 -0.89
CA LYS A 48 30.65 -17.61 -1.08
C LYS A 48 31.94 -17.49 -0.23
N PRO A 49 32.49 -18.59 0.30
CA PRO A 49 32.03 -19.97 0.13
C PRO A 49 30.75 -20.25 0.94
N MET A 50 29.86 -21.04 0.36
CA MET A 50 28.66 -21.51 1.06
C MET A 50 29.05 -22.53 2.11
N THR A 51 28.90 -22.16 3.38
CA THR A 51 29.07 -23.07 4.51
C THR A 51 27.72 -23.58 4.97
N THR A 52 27.70 -24.75 5.62
CA THR A 52 26.48 -25.35 6.18
C THR A 52 25.79 -24.40 7.16
N GLN A 53 26.57 -23.64 7.96
CA GLN A 53 26.04 -22.65 8.88
C GLN A 53 25.34 -21.49 8.16
N LYS A 54 26.00 -20.87 7.17
CA LYS A 54 25.40 -19.76 6.40
C LYS A 54 24.12 -20.19 5.67
N LEU A 55 24.09 -21.44 5.20
CA LEU A 55 22.89 -22.01 4.59
C LEU A 55 21.78 -22.25 5.63
N ALA A 56 22.12 -22.80 6.79
CA ALA A 56 21.17 -23.00 7.89
C ALA A 56 20.57 -21.66 8.36
N ASP A 57 21.38 -20.62 8.49
CA ASP A 57 20.92 -19.28 8.86
C ASP A 57 19.94 -18.73 7.80
N ALA A 58 20.28 -18.85 6.51
CA ALA A 58 19.40 -18.43 5.42
C ALA A 58 18.09 -19.24 5.34
N LEU A 59 18.13 -20.52 5.67
CA LEU A 59 16.94 -21.38 5.71
C LEU A 59 16.10 -21.17 6.97
N SER A 60 16.68 -20.76 8.10
CA SER A 60 15.91 -20.41 9.31
C SER A 60 14.99 -19.20 9.08
N LEU A 61 15.36 -18.32 8.14
CA LEU A 61 14.53 -17.22 7.65
C LEU A 61 13.34 -17.71 6.80
N PHE A 62 13.33 -18.97 6.36
CA PHE A 62 12.18 -19.57 5.69
C PHE A 62 11.10 -19.99 6.70
N ASP A 63 11.49 -20.50 7.87
CA ASP A 63 10.57 -20.95 8.93
C ASP A 63 9.98 -19.78 9.73
N THR A 64 10.78 -18.77 10.06
CA THR A 64 10.30 -17.53 10.70
C THR A 64 9.44 -16.66 9.77
N ALA A 65 9.50 -16.94 8.48
CA ALA A 65 8.72 -16.34 7.42
C ALA A 65 7.35 -16.97 7.18
N VAL A 66 7.06 -18.11 7.82
CA VAL A 66 5.82 -18.90 7.63
C VAL A 66 4.58 -18.15 8.18
N ASP A 67 4.77 -17.17 9.09
CA ASP A 67 3.69 -16.35 9.64
C ASP A 67 3.50 -14.97 8.97
N ALA A 68 4.20 -14.69 7.86
CA ALA A 68 3.75 -13.62 6.98
C ALA A 68 2.67 -14.21 6.06
N PRO A 69 1.40 -13.74 6.11
CA PRO A 69 0.37 -14.22 5.21
C PRO A 69 0.85 -13.99 3.78
N THR A 70 1.21 -15.08 3.11
CA THR A 70 1.59 -15.11 1.70
C THR A 70 0.36 -15.49 0.89
N ASP A 71 -0.66 -14.63 0.93
CA ASP A 71 -1.72 -14.62 -0.08
C ASP A 71 -1.14 -13.99 -1.36
N ASP A 72 -0.32 -14.79 -2.04
CA ASP A 72 -0.06 -14.72 -3.48
C ASP A 72 -0.56 -16.02 -4.11
N ALA A 73 -1.71 -16.52 -3.64
CA ALA A 73 -2.60 -17.20 -4.58
C ALA A 73 -3.02 -16.12 -5.58
N ASP A 74 -2.83 -16.39 -6.88
CA ASP A 74 -3.42 -15.63 -7.98
C ASP A 74 -4.95 -15.74 -7.87
N GLU A 75 -5.54 -15.15 -6.83
CA GLU A 75 -6.98 -15.05 -6.73
C GLU A 75 -7.39 -13.94 -7.69
N GLU A 76 -8.04 -14.35 -8.77
CA GLU A 76 -8.49 -13.44 -9.82
C GLU A 76 -9.67 -12.63 -9.28
N ILE A 77 -9.35 -11.50 -8.65
CA ILE A 77 -10.34 -10.56 -8.15
C ILE A 77 -11.03 -9.89 -9.34
N THR A 78 -12.35 -9.99 -9.39
CA THR A 78 -13.17 -9.37 -10.42
C THR A 78 -13.74 -8.03 -9.95
N ALA A 79 -14.25 -7.24 -10.91
CA ALA A 79 -14.98 -6.01 -10.62
C ALA A 79 -16.20 -6.25 -9.72
N ALA A 80 -16.89 -7.38 -9.93
CA ALA A 80 -18.07 -7.77 -9.15
C ALA A 80 -17.71 -8.05 -7.70
N ASP A 81 -16.60 -8.75 -7.45
CA ASP A 81 -16.14 -9.02 -6.08
C ASP A 81 -15.81 -7.71 -5.35
N VAL A 82 -15.12 -6.77 -6.03
CA VAL A 82 -14.77 -5.46 -5.46
C VAL A 82 -16.04 -4.65 -5.14
N LEU A 83 -17.03 -4.65 -6.03
CA LEU A 83 -18.32 -3.98 -5.79
C LEU A 83 -19.05 -4.59 -4.59
N GLU A 84 -19.15 -5.91 -4.54
CA GLU A 84 -19.81 -6.64 -3.44
C GLU A 84 -19.10 -6.37 -2.11
N GLY A 85 -17.77 -6.42 -2.08
CA GLY A 85 -16.99 -6.10 -0.89
C GLY A 85 -17.18 -4.65 -0.43
N MET A 86 -17.33 -3.70 -1.36
CA MET A 86 -17.63 -2.30 -1.01
C MET A 86 -19.03 -2.15 -0.43
N ASP A 87 -20.02 -2.80 -1.03
CA ASP A 87 -21.42 -2.79 -0.57
C ASP A 87 -21.56 -3.45 0.82
N ARG A 88 -20.69 -4.42 1.12
CA ARG A 88 -20.62 -5.12 2.42
C ARG A 88 -19.69 -4.49 3.45
N ASP A 89 -19.13 -3.32 3.15
CA ASP A 89 -18.23 -2.61 4.07
C ASP A 89 -16.92 -3.34 4.42
N GLU A 90 -16.47 -4.25 3.56
CA GLU A 90 -15.32 -5.14 3.77
C GLU A 90 -13.97 -4.43 3.55
N PHE A 91 -13.96 -3.30 2.84
CA PHE A 91 -12.79 -2.45 2.69
C PHE A 91 -12.60 -1.56 3.92
N VAL A 92 -11.54 -1.80 4.68
CA VAL A 92 -11.25 -1.15 5.97
C VAL A 92 -9.84 -0.56 5.99
N PRO A 93 -9.62 0.54 6.74
CA PRO A 93 -8.29 1.09 6.92
C PRO A 93 -7.50 0.27 7.94
N PHE A 94 -6.29 -0.11 7.57
CA PHE A 94 -5.23 -0.47 8.52
C PHE A 94 -4.32 0.74 8.69
N PHE A 95 -3.73 0.91 9.87
CA PHE A 95 -2.99 2.13 10.19
C PHE A 95 -1.51 1.85 10.39
N GLN A 96 -0.67 2.53 9.59
CA GLN A 96 0.77 2.52 9.76
C GLN A 96 1.23 3.80 10.47
N PRO A 97 1.87 3.72 11.66
CA PRO A 97 2.36 4.90 12.36
C PRO A 97 3.43 5.67 11.59
N GLN A 98 3.31 7.00 11.58
CA GLN A 98 4.33 7.93 11.13
C GLN A 98 4.98 8.57 12.36
N VAL A 99 6.31 8.55 12.43
CA VAL A 99 7.07 9.00 13.61
C VAL A 99 8.03 10.14 13.30
N GLU A 100 8.20 11.04 14.26
CA GLU A 100 9.23 12.07 14.22
C GLU A 100 10.60 11.44 14.51
N LEU A 101 11.56 11.57 13.58
CA LEU A 101 12.87 10.92 13.70
C LEU A 101 13.68 11.37 14.92
N ALA A 102 13.46 12.59 15.41
CA ALA A 102 14.24 13.16 16.51
C ALA A 102 13.96 12.48 17.86
N ASN A 103 12.73 12.02 18.09
CA ASN A 103 12.29 11.50 19.39
C ASN A 103 11.40 10.25 19.33
N GLY A 104 11.10 9.74 18.13
CA GLY A 104 10.26 8.56 17.93
C GLY A 104 8.77 8.79 18.22
N ARG A 105 8.33 10.04 18.44
CA ARG A 105 6.94 10.35 18.75
C ARG A 105 6.07 10.09 17.52
N VAL A 106 4.96 9.39 17.71
CA VAL A 106 3.95 9.23 16.65
C VAL A 106 3.29 10.58 16.37
N VAL A 107 3.37 11.03 15.12
CA VAL A 107 2.84 12.32 14.65
C VAL A 107 1.61 12.15 13.76
N GLY A 108 1.46 10.99 13.15
CA GLY A 108 0.35 10.66 12.27
C GLY A 108 0.25 9.18 12.01
N VAL A 109 -0.73 8.80 11.21
CA VAL A 109 -0.89 7.44 10.69
C VAL A 109 -1.28 7.49 9.23
N GLU A 110 -0.77 6.55 8.45
CA GLU A 110 -1.24 6.30 7.10
C GLU A 110 -2.35 5.24 7.13
N ALA A 111 -3.51 5.58 6.55
CA ALA A 111 -4.64 4.69 6.38
C ALA A 111 -4.48 3.90 5.07
N LEU A 112 -4.05 2.66 5.22
CA LEU A 112 -3.84 1.72 4.13
C LEU A 112 -5.09 0.86 3.93
N ALA A 113 -5.65 0.88 2.73
CA ALA A 113 -6.80 0.04 2.39
C ALA A 113 -6.47 -1.45 2.61
N ARG A 114 -7.39 -2.19 3.20
CA ARG A 114 -7.37 -3.65 3.30
C ARG A 114 -8.76 -4.18 3.04
N TRP A 115 -8.87 -5.28 2.32
CA TRP A 115 -10.15 -5.93 2.13
C TRP A 115 -10.23 -7.12 3.09
N ARG A 116 -11.03 -6.96 4.13
CA ARG A 116 -11.27 -7.97 5.15
C ARG A 116 -12.53 -8.75 4.80
N ARG A 117 -12.36 -9.98 4.33
CA ARG A 117 -13.45 -10.86 3.92
C ARG A 117 -14.20 -11.47 5.11
N PRO A 118 -15.44 -11.97 4.90
CA PRO A 118 -16.26 -12.55 5.96
C PRO A 118 -15.65 -13.80 6.62
N ASP A 119 -14.81 -14.53 5.89
CA ASP A 119 -14.07 -15.71 6.37
C ASP A 119 -12.88 -15.34 7.27
N GLY A 120 -12.61 -14.04 7.46
CA GLY A 120 -11.48 -13.53 8.24
C GLY A 120 -10.22 -13.29 7.43
N GLY A 121 -10.21 -13.62 6.13
CA GLY A 121 -9.11 -13.37 5.22
C GLY A 121 -8.86 -11.87 5.00
N VAL A 122 -7.61 -11.49 4.78
CA VAL A 122 -7.22 -10.09 4.48
C VAL A 122 -6.49 -10.03 3.15
N VAL A 123 -7.19 -9.52 2.15
CA VAL A 123 -6.63 -9.31 0.82
C VAL A 123 -5.85 -7.99 0.78
N ARG A 124 -4.65 -8.03 0.21
CA ARG A 124 -3.75 -6.88 0.07
C ARG A 124 -4.13 -5.97 -1.10
N PRO A 125 -3.82 -4.66 -1.04
CA PRO A 125 -4.09 -3.69 -2.09
C PRO A 125 -3.69 -4.11 -3.49
N VAL A 126 -2.54 -4.77 -3.64
CA VAL A 126 -1.99 -5.18 -4.95
C VAL A 126 -2.97 -6.02 -5.78
N HIS A 127 -3.88 -6.76 -5.12
CA HIS A 127 -4.83 -7.64 -5.79
C HIS A 127 -6.11 -6.92 -6.24
N PHE A 128 -6.55 -5.88 -5.53
CA PHE A 128 -7.84 -5.22 -5.81
C PHE A 128 -7.73 -3.78 -6.31
N ILE A 129 -6.63 -3.06 -6.04
CA ILE A 129 -6.47 -1.66 -6.46
C ILE A 129 -6.43 -1.55 -7.98
N ASN A 130 -5.69 -2.43 -8.66
CA ASN A 130 -5.63 -2.45 -10.13
C ASN A 130 -7.02 -2.65 -10.76
N VAL A 131 -7.85 -3.50 -10.15
CA VAL A 131 -9.23 -3.73 -10.59
C VAL A 131 -10.06 -2.48 -10.31
N ALA A 132 -9.97 -1.90 -9.11
CA ALA A 132 -10.69 -0.67 -8.79
C ALA A 132 -10.33 0.50 -9.70
N GLU A 133 -9.06 0.64 -10.10
CA GLU A 133 -8.60 1.66 -11.03
C GLU A 133 -9.14 1.43 -12.44
N ARG A 134 -9.00 0.22 -12.99
CA ARG A 134 -9.48 -0.12 -14.35
C ARG A 134 -10.99 0.03 -14.49
N GLU A 135 -11.74 -0.29 -13.45
CA GLU A 135 -13.21 -0.29 -13.45
C GLU A 135 -13.80 1.04 -12.95
N GLY A 136 -12.97 2.05 -12.66
CA GLY A 136 -13.42 3.37 -12.19
C GLY A 136 -14.03 3.39 -10.78
N LEU A 137 -13.72 2.38 -9.96
CA LEU A 137 -14.21 2.21 -8.59
C LEU A 137 -13.26 2.80 -7.52
N ILE A 138 -12.04 3.18 -7.92
CA ILE A 138 -10.99 3.61 -6.98
C ILE A 138 -11.39 4.84 -6.18
N ASP A 139 -12.09 5.81 -6.78
CA ASP A 139 -12.52 7.02 -6.07
C ASP A 139 -13.55 6.71 -4.98
N ARG A 140 -14.57 5.88 -5.31
CA ARG A 140 -15.53 5.37 -4.33
C ARG A 140 -14.82 4.64 -3.20
N MET A 141 -13.79 3.85 -3.49
CA MET A 141 -13.01 3.17 -2.46
C MET A 141 -12.23 4.15 -1.57
N THR A 142 -11.59 5.15 -2.17
CA THR A 142 -10.90 6.22 -1.44
C THR A 142 -11.86 6.94 -0.49
N GLU A 143 -13.08 7.27 -0.92
CA GLU A 143 -14.11 7.89 -0.07
C GLU A 143 -14.45 7.01 1.13
N ARG A 144 -14.68 5.71 0.94
CA ARG A 144 -14.96 4.77 2.04
C ARG A 144 -13.81 4.65 3.04
N VAL A 145 -12.57 4.61 2.54
CA VAL A 145 -11.38 4.56 3.40
C VAL A 145 -11.23 5.86 4.18
N LEU A 146 -11.46 7.01 3.53
CA LEU A 146 -11.41 8.34 4.17
C LEU A 146 -12.48 8.48 5.26
N GLU A 147 -13.73 8.09 4.99
CA GLU A 147 -14.82 8.06 5.98
C GLU A 147 -14.42 7.28 7.23
N LYS A 148 -13.94 6.04 7.03
CA LYS A 148 -13.52 5.16 8.13
C LYS A 148 -12.30 5.72 8.87
N ALA A 149 -11.34 6.32 8.16
CA ALA A 149 -10.16 6.94 8.77
C ALA A 149 -10.56 8.16 9.64
N CYS A 150 -11.50 8.99 9.17
CA CYS A 150 -12.04 10.09 9.97
C CYS A 150 -12.74 9.60 11.24
N ALA A 151 -13.54 8.54 11.15
CA ALA A 151 -14.19 7.93 12.32
C ALA A 151 -13.16 7.43 13.36
N TRP A 152 -12.07 6.80 12.91
CA TRP A 152 -10.97 6.39 13.79
C TRP A 152 -10.24 7.57 14.43
N LYS A 153 -9.96 8.63 13.66
CA LYS A 153 -9.34 9.85 14.18
C LYS A 153 -10.16 10.48 15.30
N VAL A 154 -11.48 10.59 15.12
CA VAL A 154 -12.39 11.12 16.15
C VAL A 154 -12.35 10.27 17.41
N ARG A 155 -12.32 8.93 17.26
CA ARG A 155 -12.20 8.01 18.38
C ARG A 155 -10.89 8.23 19.15
N TRP A 156 -9.75 8.29 18.47
CA TRP A 156 -8.46 8.53 19.11
C TRP A 156 -8.40 9.88 19.81
N ALA A 157 -9.00 10.93 19.22
CA ALA A 157 -9.06 12.24 19.86
C ALA A 157 -9.83 12.21 21.20
N ARG A 158 -10.88 11.39 21.32
CA ARG A 158 -11.61 11.18 22.60
C ARG A 158 -10.74 10.49 23.64
N ASP A 159 -9.82 9.65 23.19
CA ASP A 159 -8.84 8.95 24.04
C ASP A 159 -7.58 9.80 24.30
N GLY A 160 -7.57 11.08 23.88
CA GLY A 160 -6.47 12.03 24.07
C GLY A 160 -5.34 11.95 23.05
N LEU A 161 -5.50 11.13 22.01
CA LEU A 161 -4.50 10.91 20.96
C LEU A 161 -4.84 11.75 19.72
N HIS A 162 -4.14 12.87 19.57
CA HIS A 162 -4.31 13.81 18.45
C HIS A 162 -3.28 13.52 17.34
N LEU A 163 -3.67 12.72 16.36
CA LEU A 163 -2.84 12.34 15.21
C LEU A 163 -3.39 12.90 13.90
N LYS A 164 -2.49 13.23 12.97
CA LYS A 164 -2.87 13.40 11.56
C LYS A 164 -3.18 12.06 10.91
N ILE A 165 -4.05 12.06 9.91
CA ILE A 165 -4.31 10.89 9.09
C ILE A 165 -3.86 11.15 7.65
N SER A 166 -3.13 10.22 7.06
CA SER A 166 -2.83 10.18 5.63
C SER A 166 -3.76 9.18 4.94
N VAL A 167 -4.26 9.50 3.74
CA VAL A 167 -5.05 8.59 2.91
C VAL A 167 -4.50 8.61 1.49
N ASN A 168 -4.32 7.44 0.88
CA ASN A 168 -3.87 7.31 -0.50
C ASN A 168 -4.98 7.71 -1.48
N VAL A 169 -4.62 8.53 -2.47
CA VAL A 169 -5.51 9.00 -3.55
C VAL A 169 -4.83 8.69 -4.87
N SER A 170 -5.51 7.90 -5.71
CA SER A 170 -5.03 7.64 -7.07
C SER A 170 -5.14 8.90 -7.92
N MET A 171 -4.19 9.07 -8.85
CA MET A 171 -4.24 10.15 -9.84
C MET A 171 -5.52 10.12 -10.69
N LEU A 172 -6.16 8.96 -10.84
CA LEU A 172 -7.45 8.82 -11.53
C LEU A 172 -8.58 9.60 -10.85
N ASN A 173 -8.55 9.70 -9.51
CA ASN A 173 -9.56 10.42 -8.74
C ASN A 173 -9.51 11.93 -9.05
N LEU A 174 -8.32 12.44 -9.41
CA LEU A 174 -8.09 13.85 -9.69
C LEU A 174 -8.56 14.28 -11.09
N GLY A 175 -9.06 13.35 -11.91
CA GLY A 175 -9.76 13.67 -13.16
C GLY A 175 -11.13 14.33 -12.90
N ASP A 176 -11.77 13.99 -11.78
CA ASP A 176 -13.05 14.58 -11.39
C ASP A 176 -12.85 15.87 -10.59
N VAL A 177 -13.26 16.99 -11.20
CA VAL A 177 -13.19 18.31 -10.59
C VAL A 177 -13.94 18.44 -9.27
N SER A 178 -14.92 17.58 -8.99
CA SER A 178 -15.73 17.60 -7.77
C SER A 178 -15.14 16.76 -6.62
N ALA A 179 -14.07 15.99 -6.85
CA ALA A 179 -13.41 15.18 -5.82
C ALA A 179 -12.98 16.02 -4.59
N ALA A 180 -12.44 17.21 -4.83
CA ALA A 180 -12.02 18.11 -3.74
C ALA A 180 -13.18 18.54 -2.82
N ASP A 181 -14.38 18.74 -3.37
CA ASP A 181 -15.57 19.08 -2.58
C ASP A 181 -16.09 17.85 -1.82
N ARG A 182 -16.10 16.68 -2.46
CA ARG A 182 -16.52 15.43 -1.82
C ARG A 182 -15.65 15.08 -0.62
N TYR A 183 -14.33 15.13 -0.76
CA TYR A 183 -13.40 14.81 0.33
C TYR A 183 -13.55 15.79 1.49
N GLN A 184 -13.72 17.09 1.21
CA GLN A 184 -14.00 18.06 2.26
C GLN A 184 -15.30 17.74 3.00
N ASN A 185 -16.37 17.43 2.28
CA ASN A 185 -17.66 17.09 2.88
C ASN A 185 -17.57 15.84 3.76
N ILE A 186 -16.84 14.82 3.32
CA ILE A 186 -16.59 13.60 4.11
C ILE A 186 -15.88 13.94 5.43
N VAL A 187 -14.77 14.68 5.35
CA VAL A 187 -13.95 15.01 6.52
C VAL A 187 -14.73 15.90 7.50
N GLN A 188 -15.42 16.92 6.99
CA GLN A 188 -16.19 17.85 7.81
C GLN A 188 -17.45 17.21 8.42
N SER A 189 -18.12 16.29 7.72
CA SER A 189 -19.28 15.58 8.27
C SER A 189 -18.93 14.70 9.47
N HIS A 190 -17.67 14.26 9.58
CA HIS A 190 -17.14 13.56 10.75
C HIS A 190 -16.58 14.50 11.83
N GLY A 191 -16.66 15.82 11.65
CA GLY A 191 -16.10 16.80 12.59
C GLY A 191 -14.58 16.85 12.60
N VAL A 192 -13.93 16.45 11.50
CA VAL A 192 -12.48 16.53 11.32
C VAL A 192 -12.12 17.82 10.57
N ASP A 193 -11.03 18.46 10.96
CA ASP A 193 -10.46 19.60 10.22
C ASP A 193 -9.63 19.07 9.02
N PRO A 194 -9.85 19.54 7.79
CA PRO A 194 -9.00 19.18 6.64
C PRO A 194 -7.49 19.35 6.87
N HIS A 195 -7.05 20.27 7.74
CA HIS A 195 -5.62 20.47 8.07
C HIS A 195 -4.98 19.28 8.80
N ASP A 196 -5.81 18.41 9.36
CA ASP A 196 -5.38 17.17 9.99
C ASP A 196 -5.39 15.96 9.04
N VAL A 197 -5.74 16.17 7.78
CA VAL A 197 -5.79 15.14 6.75
C VAL A 197 -4.74 15.42 5.68
N VAL A 198 -3.91 14.43 5.39
CA VAL A 198 -2.96 14.42 4.29
C VAL A 198 -3.47 13.48 3.22
N LEU A 199 -3.49 13.92 1.97
CA LEU A 199 -3.81 13.09 0.82
C LEU A 199 -2.50 12.74 0.12
N GLU A 200 -2.17 11.45 0.08
CA GLU A 200 -0.94 10.92 -0.51
C GLU A 200 -1.23 10.51 -1.96
N ILE A 201 -0.61 11.20 -2.91
CA ILE A 201 -0.91 11.02 -4.32
C ILE A 201 0.00 9.92 -4.89
N THR A 202 -0.58 8.81 -5.33
CA THR A 202 0.20 7.70 -5.89
C THR A 202 0.39 7.87 -7.41
N GLU A 203 1.65 7.85 -7.87
CA GLU A 203 2.06 8.12 -9.26
C GLU A 203 1.72 7.00 -10.29
N SER A 204 0.99 5.95 -9.91
CA SER A 204 0.81 4.74 -10.74
C SER A 204 0.02 4.93 -12.05
N SER A 205 -0.50 6.12 -12.35
CA SER A 205 -1.36 6.37 -13.51
C SER A 205 -0.83 7.49 -14.43
N VAL A 206 -0.81 7.23 -15.73
CA VAL A 206 -0.37 8.17 -16.77
C VAL A 206 -1.25 9.42 -16.76
N MET A 207 -0.65 10.61 -16.65
CA MET A 207 -1.33 11.92 -16.71
C MET A 207 -1.97 12.16 -18.09
N GLY A 208 -3.18 11.62 -18.30
CA GLY A 208 -4.00 11.97 -19.48
C GLY A 208 -4.50 13.43 -19.43
N GLU A 209 -4.69 13.98 -18.22
CA GLU A 209 -5.30 15.30 -18.02
C GLU A 209 -4.62 16.09 -16.88
N ALA A 210 -3.33 16.39 -17.05
CA ALA A 210 -2.52 17.10 -16.06
C ALA A 210 -3.16 18.40 -15.53
N ALA A 211 -3.88 19.15 -16.37
CA ALA A 211 -4.54 20.40 -15.98
C ALA A 211 -5.71 20.19 -15.01
N SER A 212 -6.53 19.15 -15.20
CA SER A 212 -7.65 18.84 -14.30
C SER A 212 -7.12 18.42 -12.93
N ALA A 213 -6.11 17.53 -12.92
CA ALA A 213 -5.48 17.08 -11.70
C ALA A 213 -4.85 18.23 -10.89
N LEU A 214 -4.12 19.14 -11.56
CA LEU A 214 -3.55 20.33 -10.91
C LEU A 214 -4.63 21.25 -10.31
N ASN A 215 -5.77 21.41 -10.99
CA ASN A 215 -6.89 22.17 -10.46
C ASN A 215 -7.46 21.53 -9.18
N VAL A 216 -7.69 20.21 -9.18
CA VAL A 216 -8.17 19.48 -8.00
C VAL A 216 -7.17 19.57 -6.84
N LEU A 217 -5.88 19.38 -7.10
CA LEU A 217 -4.81 19.51 -6.09
C LEU A 217 -4.77 20.92 -5.50
N ALA A 218 -4.85 21.96 -6.33
CA ALA A 218 -4.89 23.34 -5.86
C ALA A 218 -6.12 23.58 -4.96
N ARG A 219 -7.30 23.06 -5.35
CA ARG A 219 -8.53 23.17 -4.55
C ARG A 219 -8.43 22.42 -3.22
N LEU A 220 -7.84 21.23 -3.21
CA LEU A 220 -7.59 20.45 -1.98
C LEU A 220 -6.69 21.25 -1.02
N ARG A 221 -5.60 21.82 -1.53
CA ARG A 221 -4.70 22.68 -0.74
C ARG A 221 -5.43 23.90 -0.16
N LEU A 222 -6.24 24.58 -0.96
CA LEU A 222 -7.04 25.73 -0.52
C LEU A 222 -8.09 25.37 0.54
N LYS A 223 -8.60 24.13 0.51
CA LYS A 223 -9.54 23.61 1.51
C LYS A 223 -8.84 23.18 2.81
N GLY A 224 -7.51 23.22 2.88
CA GLY A 224 -6.72 22.94 4.07
C GLY A 224 -6.04 21.58 4.08
N PHE A 225 -6.26 20.72 3.08
CA PHE A 225 -5.62 19.40 3.04
C PHE A 225 -4.10 19.50 2.89
N GLY A 226 -3.40 18.65 3.65
CA GLY A 226 -2.02 18.30 3.32
C GLY A 226 -1.98 17.49 2.03
N LEU A 227 -0.93 17.67 1.23
CA LEU A 227 -0.67 16.91 0.02
C LEU A 227 0.75 16.38 0.11
N SER A 228 0.94 15.10 -0.18
CA SER A 228 2.25 14.43 -0.22
C SER A 228 2.36 13.50 -1.42
#